data_AF-A0A6A3XQ11-F1
#
_entry.id   AF-A0A6A3XQ11-F1
#
_cell.length_a   1.000
_cell.length_b   1.000
_cell.length_c   1.000
_cell.angle_alpha   90.00
_cell.angle_beta   90.00
_cell.angle_gamma   90.00
#
_symmetry.space_group_name_H-M   'P 1'
#
loop_
_entity.id
_entity.type
_entity.pdbx_description
1 polymer ?
#
loop_
_entity_poly.entity_id
_entity_poly.type
_entity_poly.pdbx_seq_one_letter_code
_entity_poly.pdbx_strand_id
1 'polypeptide(L)'
;MPKEPKHTLAARARVLDAHRECGDWMLVAHHNGIPPTTARNIVERGTPELKKRGGARAAITKCTPEMESALVDYLEENCQYTLSQMRDMLFCDFGVLVSTSLISRKLCGKLYTVKQVDTESNLKRAMTQRTLRSVECLEKRF
;
A
#
# COMPACT_ATOMS: atom_id res chain seq x y z
N MET A 1 11.33 -14.04 -6.84
CA MET A 1 10.75 -15.40 -6.75
C MET A 1 10.47 -15.72 -5.30
N PRO A 2 9.21 -16.01 -4.91
CA PRO A 2 8.91 -16.54 -3.58
C PRO A 2 9.69 -17.84 -3.38
N LYS A 3 10.48 -17.92 -2.29
CA LYS A 3 11.15 -19.17 -1.95
C LYS A 3 10.10 -20.11 -1.36
N GLU A 4 10.04 -21.33 -1.85
CA GLU A 4 9.15 -22.34 -1.29
C GLU A 4 9.49 -22.55 0.21
N PRO A 5 8.48 -22.71 1.07
CA PRO A 5 8.71 -23.00 2.47
C PRO A 5 9.56 -24.26 2.63
N LYS A 6 10.53 -24.21 3.56
CA LYS A 6 11.45 -25.34 3.85
C LYS A 6 10.72 -26.66 4.16
N HIS A 7 9.49 -26.58 4.68
CA HIS A 7 8.60 -27.72 4.87
C HIS A 7 7.26 -27.42 4.20
N THR A 8 6.80 -28.32 3.34
CA THR A 8 5.56 -28.16 2.58
C THR A 8 4.34 -28.13 3.51
N LEU A 9 3.27 -27.49 3.07
CA LEU A 9 2.00 -27.46 3.82
C LEU A 9 1.47 -28.87 4.09
N ALA A 10 1.60 -29.77 3.11
CA ALA A 10 1.19 -31.17 3.25
C ALA A 10 1.93 -31.90 4.38
N ALA A 11 3.26 -31.70 4.49
CA ALA A 11 4.06 -32.28 5.57
C ALA A 11 3.62 -31.76 6.95
N ARG A 12 3.27 -30.47 7.04
CA ARG A 12 2.81 -29.83 8.28
C ARG A 12 1.39 -30.29 8.66
N ALA A 13 0.52 -30.49 7.67
CA ALA A 13 -0.83 -31.02 7.88
C ALA A 13 -0.79 -32.43 8.47
N ARG A 14 0.03 -33.33 7.91
CA ARG A 14 0.20 -34.70 8.43
C ARG A 14 0.59 -34.75 9.91
N VAL A 15 1.50 -33.88 10.34
CA VAL A 15 1.90 -33.77 11.76
C VAL A 15 0.72 -33.34 12.64
N LEU A 16 -0.07 -32.37 12.16
CA LEU A 16 -1.22 -31.86 12.90
C LEU A 16 -2.36 -32.88 12.97
N ASP A 17 -2.62 -33.60 11.88
CA ASP A 17 -3.65 -34.64 11.82
C ASP A 17 -3.29 -35.82 12.74
N ALA A 18 -2.04 -36.27 12.73
CA ALA A 18 -1.55 -37.28 13.66
C ALA A 18 -1.70 -36.85 15.13
N HIS A 19 -1.51 -35.56 15.45
CA HIS A 19 -1.75 -35.04 16.79
C HIS A 19 -3.24 -35.06 17.17
N ARG A 20 -4.13 -34.72 16.23
CA ARG A 20 -5.59 -34.75 16.44
C ARG A 20 -6.13 -36.17 16.64
N GLU A 21 -5.51 -37.15 16.00
CA GLU A 21 -5.81 -38.58 16.14
C GLU A 21 -5.14 -39.22 17.38
N CYS A 22 -4.51 -38.41 18.25
CA CYS A 22 -3.77 -38.86 19.43
C CYS A 22 -2.62 -39.85 19.11
N GLY A 23 -2.10 -39.82 17.88
CA GLY A 23 -0.99 -40.65 17.41
C GLY A 23 0.38 -40.05 17.68
N ASP A 24 1.44 -40.77 17.30
CA ASP A 24 2.83 -40.31 17.42
C ASP A 24 3.20 -39.32 16.29
N TRP A 25 2.77 -38.08 16.47
CA TRP A 25 3.06 -36.97 15.56
C TRP A 25 4.54 -36.58 15.49
N MET A 26 5.36 -36.95 16.49
CA MET A 26 6.81 -36.72 16.49
C MET A 26 7.51 -37.67 15.52
N LEU A 27 7.08 -38.93 15.47
CA LEU A 27 7.54 -39.89 14.46
C LEU A 27 7.14 -39.45 13.05
N VAL A 28 5.90 -38.97 12.88
CA VAL A 28 5.45 -38.39 11.60
C VAL A 28 6.31 -37.19 11.21
N ALA A 29 6.64 -36.29 12.13
CA ALA A 29 7.52 -35.17 11.85
C ALA A 29 8.92 -35.59 11.39
N HIS A 30 9.51 -36.60 12.04
CA HIS A 30 10.81 -37.16 11.68
C HIS A 30 10.81 -37.70 10.24
N HIS A 31 9.82 -38.50 9.86
CA HIS A 31 9.69 -39.01 8.48
C HIS A 31 9.46 -37.91 7.44
N ASN A 32 8.89 -36.78 7.86
CA ASN A 32 8.66 -35.63 6.99
C ASN A 32 9.82 -34.62 7.00
N GLY A 33 10.94 -34.94 7.66
CA GLY A 33 12.10 -34.07 7.79
C GLY A 33 11.82 -32.76 8.54
N ILE A 34 10.78 -32.72 9.36
CA ILE A 34 10.41 -31.56 10.17
C ILE A 34 11.16 -31.65 11.50
N PRO A 35 11.99 -30.64 11.86
CA PRO A 35 12.68 -30.62 13.14
C PRO A 35 11.70 -30.64 14.33
N PRO A 36 12.05 -31.29 15.45
CA PRO A 36 11.15 -31.47 16.60
C PRO A 36 10.63 -30.15 17.18
N THR A 37 11.47 -29.10 17.17
CA THR A 37 11.05 -27.75 17.58
C THR A 37 9.98 -27.16 16.66
N THR A 38 10.08 -27.42 15.35
CA THR A 38 9.09 -26.95 14.37
C THR A 38 7.80 -27.75 14.48
N ALA A 39 7.88 -29.06 14.72
CA ALA A 39 6.72 -29.92 14.96
C ALA A 39 5.92 -29.45 16.19
N ARG A 40 6.58 -29.19 17.32
CA ARG A 40 5.93 -28.62 18.52
C ARG A 40 5.22 -27.30 18.22
N ASN A 41 5.91 -26.37 17.54
CA ASN A 41 5.32 -25.09 17.14
C ASN A 41 4.09 -25.25 16.23
N ILE A 42 4.02 -26.28 15.39
CA ILE A 42 2.85 -26.55 14.52
C ILE A 42 1.67 -27.00 15.39
N VAL A 43 1.91 -27.93 16.30
CA VAL A 43 0.91 -28.47 17.22
C VAL A 43 0.39 -27.36 18.15
N GLU A 44 1.28 -26.60 18.80
CA GLU A 44 0.92 -25.48 19.68
C GLU A 44 0.10 -24.40 18.96
N ARG A 45 0.44 -24.12 17.69
CA ARG A 45 -0.32 -23.15 16.88
C ARG A 45 -1.66 -23.71 16.37
N GLY A 46 -1.81 -25.03 16.31
CA GLY A 46 -3.01 -25.70 15.81
C GLY A 46 -3.28 -25.50 14.31
N THR A 47 -2.34 -24.97 13.53
CA THR A 47 -2.49 -24.72 12.09
C THR A 47 -1.25 -25.14 11.30
N PRO A 48 -1.42 -25.79 10.13
CA PRO A 48 -0.31 -26.12 9.25
C PRO A 48 0.18 -24.89 8.47
N GLU A 49 -0.55 -23.78 8.49
CA GLU A 49 -0.22 -22.59 7.68
C GLU A 49 0.90 -21.76 8.29
N LEU A 50 1.70 -21.16 7.41
CA LEU A 50 2.69 -20.16 7.79
C LEU A 50 2.11 -18.76 7.63
N LYS A 51 2.06 -18.00 8.72
CA LYS A 51 1.75 -16.57 8.65
C LYS A 51 2.83 -15.86 7.85
N LYS A 52 2.44 -14.90 6.99
CA LYS A 52 3.38 -14.01 6.32
C LYS A 52 4.23 -13.30 7.39
N ARG A 53 5.55 -13.31 7.20
CA ARG A 53 6.48 -12.64 8.11
C ARG A 53 6.54 -11.16 7.78
N GLY A 54 6.33 -10.33 8.80
CA GLY A 54 6.38 -8.87 8.68
C GLY A 54 5.15 -8.27 8.01
N GLY A 55 5.17 -6.95 7.87
CA GLY A 55 4.08 -6.18 7.29
C GLY A 55 4.28 -4.68 7.54
N ALA A 56 3.57 -3.86 6.75
CA ALA A 56 3.51 -2.43 7.01
C ALA A 56 2.81 -2.19 8.34
N ARG A 57 3.40 -1.37 9.21
CA ARG A 57 2.80 -0.95 10.46
C ARG A 57 2.08 0.37 10.22
N ALA A 58 0.76 0.39 10.40
CA ALA A 58 -0.05 1.59 10.18
C ALA A 58 0.50 2.82 10.92
N ALA A 59 0.95 2.64 12.17
CA ALA A 59 1.55 3.69 12.99
C ALA A 59 2.86 4.30 12.43
N ILE A 60 3.53 3.64 11.48
CA ILE A 60 4.78 4.12 10.84
C ILE A 60 4.51 4.63 9.42
N THR A 61 3.34 4.34 8.85
CA THR A 61 3.00 4.73 7.48
C THR A 61 2.71 6.23 7.44
N LYS A 62 3.63 7.02 6.89
CA LYS A 62 3.52 8.49 6.80
C LYS A 62 2.50 9.00 5.77
N CYS A 63 2.07 8.17 4.83
CA CYS A 63 1.14 8.56 3.78
C CYS A 63 0.01 7.54 3.75
N THR A 64 -1.17 7.97 4.19
CA THR A 64 -2.36 7.14 4.29
C THR A 64 -3.04 7.00 2.93
N PRO A 65 -3.93 6.01 2.73
CA PRO A 65 -4.68 5.86 1.49
C PRO A 65 -5.47 7.12 1.09
N GLU A 66 -5.97 7.86 2.07
CA GLU A 66 -6.72 9.12 1.85
C GLU A 66 -5.81 10.21 1.28
N MET A 67 -4.60 10.36 1.83
CA MET A 67 -3.58 11.28 1.28
C MET A 67 -3.17 10.87 -0.14
N GLU A 68 -3.09 9.57 -0.42
CA GLU A 68 -2.81 9.09 -1.77
C GLU A 68 -3.92 9.43 -2.76
N SER A 69 -5.18 9.42 -2.32
CA SER A 69 -6.33 9.85 -3.14
C SER A 69 -6.23 11.35 -3.45
N ALA A 70 -6.02 12.18 -2.41
CA ALA A 70 -5.87 13.62 -2.58
C ALA A 70 -4.74 13.99 -3.55
N LEU A 71 -3.61 13.27 -3.51
CA LEU A 71 -2.52 13.45 -4.48
C LEU A 71 -2.94 13.19 -5.94
N VAL A 72 -3.83 12.22 -6.17
CA VAL A 72 -4.37 11.95 -7.51
C VAL A 72 -5.34 13.07 -7.89
N ASP A 73 -6.24 13.44 -6.99
CA ASP A 73 -7.24 14.50 -7.20
C ASP A 73 -6.57 15.84 -7.57
N TYR A 74 -5.50 16.23 -6.89
CA TYR A 74 -4.74 17.45 -7.24
C TYR A 74 -4.20 17.41 -8.68
N LEU A 75 -3.74 16.25 -9.16
CA LEU A 75 -3.22 16.11 -10.52
C LEU A 75 -4.32 16.09 -11.57
N GLU A 76 -5.51 15.59 -11.23
CA GLU A 76 -6.70 15.67 -12.07
C GLU A 76 -7.18 17.12 -12.21
N GLU A 77 -7.11 17.91 -11.13
CA GLU A 77 -7.39 19.34 -11.18
C GLU A 77 -6.36 20.12 -12.02
N ASN A 78 -5.07 19.86 -11.79
CA ASN A 78 -3.99 20.49 -12.54
C ASN A 78 -2.72 19.63 -12.58
N CYS A 79 -2.46 19.03 -13.74
CA CYS A 79 -1.28 18.22 -14.01
C CYS A 79 0.06 18.97 -13.96
N GLN A 80 0.07 20.31 -13.89
CA GLN A 80 1.29 21.12 -13.83
C GLN A 80 1.81 21.33 -12.39
N TYR A 81 1.13 20.79 -11.37
CA TYR A 81 1.62 20.88 -10.01
C TYR A 81 2.95 20.15 -9.84
N THR A 82 3.92 20.85 -9.28
CA THR A 82 5.20 20.27 -8.88
C THR A 82 5.03 19.44 -7.61
N LEU A 83 5.91 18.45 -7.40
CA LEU A 83 5.90 17.63 -6.18
C LEU A 83 6.07 18.47 -4.90
N SER A 84 6.78 19.61 -4.97
CA SER A 84 6.92 20.54 -3.85
C SER A 84 5.61 21.24 -3.53
N GLN A 85 4.86 21.68 -4.54
CA GLN A 85 3.54 22.27 -4.34
C GLN A 85 2.56 21.23 -3.77
N MET A 86 2.58 20.00 -4.28
CA MET A 86 1.74 18.91 -3.75
C MET A 86 2.05 18.57 -2.29
N ARG A 87 3.33 18.65 -1.89
CA ARG A 87 3.71 18.52 -0.47
C ARG A 87 3.08 19.62 0.37
N ASP A 88 3.16 20.86 -0.10
CA ASP A 88 2.65 22.00 0.66
C ASP A 88 1.11 21.95 0.76
N MET A 89 0.43 21.50 -0.30
CA MET A 89 -1.03 21.23 -0.28
C MET A 89 -1.40 20.11 0.70
N LEU A 90 -0.67 18.99 0.71
CA LEU A 90 -0.88 17.93 1.70
C LEU A 90 -0.65 18.41 3.14
N PHE A 91 0.31 19.31 3.33
CA PHE A 91 0.54 19.91 4.64
C PHE A 91 -0.63 20.82 5.06
N CYS A 92 -1.21 21.58 4.14
CA CYS A 92 -2.41 22.38 4.41
C CYS A 92 -3.64 21.51 4.75
N ASP A 93 -3.86 20.43 4.01
CA ASP A 93 -5.09 19.64 4.12
C ASP A 93 -5.04 18.61 5.26
N PHE A 94 -3.87 18.00 5.49
CA PHE A 94 -3.71 16.90 6.45
C PHE A 94 -2.75 17.21 7.61
N GLY A 95 -2.04 18.35 7.58
CA GLY A 95 -1.04 18.69 8.59
C GLY A 95 0.22 17.82 8.57
N VAL A 96 0.43 17.03 7.51
CA VAL A 96 1.53 16.05 7.43
C VAL A 96 2.58 16.50 6.42
N LEU A 97 3.82 16.64 6.89
CA LEU A 97 4.95 16.91 6.02
C LEU A 97 5.51 15.61 5.43
N VAL A 98 5.28 15.42 4.13
CA VAL A 98 5.72 14.25 3.37
C VAL A 98 6.93 14.61 2.49
N SER A 99 7.88 13.70 2.30
CA SER A 99 8.98 13.94 1.36
C SER A 99 8.50 13.87 -0.09
N THR A 100 9.05 14.71 -0.97
CA THR A 100 8.74 14.68 -2.41
C THR A 100 9.05 13.32 -3.05
N SER A 101 10.06 12.61 -2.54
CA SER A 101 10.38 11.24 -2.92
C SER A 101 9.29 10.22 -2.58
N LEU A 102 8.60 10.41 -1.44
CA LEU A 102 7.48 9.55 -1.05
C LEU A 102 6.27 9.85 -1.92
N ILE A 103 5.97 11.13 -2.19
CA ILE A 103 4.91 11.55 -3.12
C ILE A 103 5.14 10.93 -4.51
N SER A 104 6.34 11.12 -5.07
CA SER A 104 6.72 10.52 -6.36
C SER A 104 6.51 9.01 -6.38
N ARG A 105 6.98 8.29 -5.35
CA ARG A 105 6.79 6.84 -5.24
C ARG A 105 5.33 6.43 -5.22
N LYS A 106 4.46 7.17 -4.51
CA LYS A 106 3.02 6.90 -4.44
C LYS A 106 2.32 7.14 -5.77
N LEU A 107 2.76 8.14 -6.52
CA LEU A 107 2.21 8.48 -7.83
C LEU A 107 2.67 7.52 -8.95
N CYS A 108 3.91 7.02 -8.91
CA CYS A 108 4.46 6.15 -9.97
C CYS A 108 3.65 4.87 -10.28
N GLY A 109 2.82 4.40 -9.34
CA GLY A 109 1.94 3.24 -9.57
C GLY A 109 0.47 3.58 -9.79
N LYS A 110 0.08 4.86 -9.66
CA LYS A 110 -1.31 5.33 -9.78
C LYS A 110 -1.58 6.09 -11.06
N LEU A 111 -0.55 6.75 -11.60
CA LEU A 111 -0.65 7.42 -12.87
C LEU A 111 -0.47 6.40 -14.00
N TYR A 112 -1.51 6.21 -14.80
CA TYR A 112 -1.36 5.58 -16.11
C TYR A 112 -0.57 6.56 -16.98
N THR A 113 0.58 6.13 -17.50
CA THR A 113 1.38 6.98 -18.40
C THR A 113 0.62 7.19 -19.70
N VAL A 114 -0.13 8.29 -19.81
CA VAL A 114 -0.57 8.81 -21.10
C VAL A 114 0.65 9.41 -21.79
N LYS A 115 0.91 8.98 -23.02
CA LYS A 115 1.95 9.59 -23.85
C LYS A 115 1.60 11.07 -24.06
N GLN A 116 2.45 11.94 -23.50
CA GLN A 116 2.58 13.40 -23.67
C GLN A 116 1.28 14.21 -23.87
N VAL A 117 1.01 15.10 -22.91
CA VAL A 117 -0.03 16.14 -23.02
C VAL A 117 0.58 17.38 -23.67
N ASP A 118 0.12 17.72 -24.88
CA ASP A 118 0.45 18.99 -25.52
C ASP A 118 -0.19 20.16 -24.76
N THR A 119 0.65 20.94 -24.06
CA THR A 119 0.23 22.02 -23.14
C THR A 119 -0.39 23.24 -23.82
N GLU A 120 -0.36 23.33 -25.16
CA GLU A 120 -0.93 24.47 -25.91
C GLU A 120 -2.43 24.66 -25.70
N SER A 121 -3.17 23.58 -25.43
CA SER A 121 -4.63 23.63 -25.23
C SER A 121 -5.04 24.21 -23.86
N ASN A 122 -4.18 24.15 -22.84
CA ASN A 122 -4.50 24.59 -21.47
C ASN A 122 -4.39 26.10 -21.25
N LEU A 123 -3.55 26.80 -22.03
CA LEU A 123 -3.46 28.27 -21.95
C LEU A 123 -4.79 28.94 -22.32
N LYS A 124 -5.56 28.36 -23.26
CA LYS A 124 -6.86 28.90 -23.67
C LYS A 124 -7.95 28.70 -22.62
N ARG A 125 -7.90 27.61 -21.82
CA ARG A 125 -8.87 27.32 -20.76
C ARG A 125 -8.57 28.04 -19.44
N ALA A 126 -7.29 28.23 -19.10
CA ALA A 126 -6.88 28.90 -17.86
C ALA A 126 -7.28 30.38 -17.84
N MET A 127 -7.31 31.07 -19.00
CA MET A 127 -7.82 32.45 -19.06
C MET A 127 -9.31 32.53 -18.76
N THR A 128 -10.12 31.55 -19.18
CA THR A 128 -11.57 31.53 -18.95
C THR A 128 -11.93 31.23 -17.49
N GLN A 129 -11.22 30.31 -16.83
CA GLN A 129 -11.51 29.93 -15.44
C GLN A 129 -11.04 30.97 -14.42
N ARG A 130 -9.97 31.72 -14.72
CA ARG A 130 -9.49 32.83 -13.88
C ARG A 130 -10.51 33.97 -13.82
N THR A 131 -11.23 34.21 -14.92
CA THR A 131 -12.35 35.16 -14.94
C THR A 131 -13.50 34.67 -14.06
N LEU A 132 -13.88 33.39 -14.15
CA LEU A 132 -15.02 32.83 -13.38
C LEU A 132 -14.78 32.77 -11.86
N ARG A 133 -13.57 32.39 -11.40
CA ARG A 133 -13.24 32.42 -9.96
C ARG A 133 -13.14 33.83 -9.36
N SER A 134 -12.84 34.84 -10.18
CA SER A 134 -12.78 36.23 -9.72
C SER A 134 -14.18 36.84 -9.55
N VAL A 135 -15.17 36.47 -10.36
CA VAL A 135 -16.57 36.89 -10.19
C VAL A 135 -17.22 36.20 -8.98
N GLU A 136 -16.94 34.91 -8.76
CA GLU A 136 -17.49 34.14 -7.63
C GLU A 136 -16.97 34.58 -6.25
N CYS A 137 -15.75 35.15 -6.20
CA CYS A 137 -15.18 35.73 -4.98
C CYS A 137 -15.70 37.14 -4.69
N LEU A 138 -16.23 37.85 -5.69
CA LEU A 138 -16.81 39.20 -5.57
C LEU A 138 -18.31 39.15 -5.24
N GLU A 139 -19.07 38.19 -5.80
CA GLU A 139 -20.50 37.99 -5.48
C GLU A 139 -20.75 37.49 -4.05
N LYS A 140 -19.75 36.90 -3.38
CA LYS A 140 -19.84 36.48 -1.96
C LYS A 140 -19.41 37.57 -0.97
N ARG A 141 -19.24 38.81 -1.44
CA ARG A 141 -18.77 39.95 -0.62
C ARG A 141 -19.74 41.15 -0.59
N PHE A 142 -20.94 41.02 -1.16
CA PHE A 142 -22.07 41.94 -0.99
C PHE A 142 -23.30 41.18 -0.47
#